data_AF-A0A524ELJ1-F1
#
_entry.id   AF-A0A524ELJ1-F1
#
_cell.length_a   1.000
_cell.length_b   1.000
_cell.length_c   1.000
_cell.angle_alpha   90.00
_cell.angle_beta   90.00
_cell.angle_gamma   90.00
#
_symmetry.space_group_name_H-M   'P 1'
#
loop_
_entity.id
_entity.type
_entity.pdbx_description
1 polymer ?
#
loop_
_entity_poly.entity_id
_entity_poly.type
_entity_poly.pdbx_seq_one_letter_code
_entity_poly.pdbx_strand_id
1 'polypeptide(L)'
;MNTPHDVIERRIDTSQTKYLLGELGIQTLALINEGCSSDDELKFLSTISQSCLDVKIPLLSTLGLIERSESGYVVVERGKNFLSEVRGWQA
;
A
#
# COMPACT_ATOMS: atom_id res chain seq x y z
N MET A 1 3.34 -32.11 -18.42
CA MET A 1 3.12 -32.21 -16.97
C MET A 1 2.89 -30.80 -16.48
N ASN A 2 1.66 -30.47 -16.09
CA ASN A 2 1.31 -29.12 -15.61
C ASN A 2 1.40 -29.13 -14.08
N THR A 3 2.28 -28.31 -13.52
CA THR A 3 2.39 -28.06 -12.09
C THR A 3 1.24 -27.16 -11.63
N PRO A 4 0.51 -27.52 -10.56
CA PRO A 4 -0.59 -26.70 -10.03
C PRO A 4 -0.12 -25.47 -9.21
N HIS A 5 1.18 -25.15 -9.19
CA HIS A 5 1.73 -24.01 -8.45
C HIS A 5 1.76 -22.68 -9.23
N ASP A 6 1.40 -22.69 -10.52
CA ASP A 6 1.23 -21.48 -11.35
C ASP A 6 -0.23 -20.98 -11.38
N VAL A 7 -1.04 -21.42 -10.42
CA VAL A 7 -2.45 -21.03 -10.32
C VAL A 7 -2.53 -19.71 -9.55
N ILE A 8 -2.45 -18.61 -10.33
CA ILE A 8 -2.97 -17.27 -10.01
C ILE A 8 -1.99 -16.35 -9.27
N GLU A 9 -0.89 -15.94 -9.92
CA GLU A 9 -0.53 -14.51 -9.87
C GLU A 9 -1.59 -13.75 -10.69
N ARG A 10 -2.77 -13.54 -10.11
CA ARG A 10 -3.66 -12.50 -10.61
C ARG A 10 -2.91 -11.20 -10.39
N ARG A 11 -2.19 -10.74 -11.42
CA ARG A 11 -1.65 -9.38 -11.47
C ARG A 11 -2.84 -8.43 -11.42
N ILE A 12 -3.23 -8.04 -10.21
CA ILE A 12 -4.14 -6.92 -10.00
C ILE A 12 -3.43 -5.71 -10.60
N ASP A 13 -4.00 -5.16 -11.67
CA ASP A 13 -3.43 -4.01 -12.35
C ASP A 13 -3.59 -2.74 -11.51
N THR A 14 -2.89 -1.67 -11.89
CA THR A 14 -2.89 -0.39 -11.17
C THR A 14 -4.29 0.19 -11.00
N SER A 15 -5.19 0.03 -11.98
CA SER A 15 -6.56 0.56 -11.89
C SER A 15 -7.38 -0.19 -10.85
N GLN A 16 -7.27 -1.52 -10.82
CA GLN A 16 -7.92 -2.34 -9.79
C GLN A 16 -7.35 -2.07 -8.40
N THR A 17 -6.03 -1.93 -8.29
CA THR A 17 -5.34 -1.58 -7.04
C THR A 17 -5.81 -0.22 -6.53
N LYS A 18 -5.90 0.77 -7.42
CA LYS A 18 -6.43 2.11 -7.11
C LYS A 18 -7.89 2.05 -6.64
N TYR A 19 -8.73 1.28 -7.31
CA TYR A 19 -10.13 1.09 -6.94
C TYR A 19 -10.29 0.46 -5.55
N LEU A 20 -9.52 -0.59 -5.24
CA LEU A 20 -9.56 -1.27 -3.94
C LEU A 20 -9.05 -0.38 -2.80
N LEU A 21 -7.96 0.35 -3.03
CA LEU A 21 -7.39 1.24 -2.02
C LEU A 21 -8.29 2.44 -1.74
N GLY A 22 -8.88 3.02 -2.80
CA GLY A 22 -9.51 4.33 -2.73
C GLY A 22 -8.53 5.42 -2.29
N GLU A 23 -9.02 6.64 -2.17
CA GLU A 23 -8.18 7.81 -1.88
C GLU A 23 -7.41 7.69 -0.56
N LEU A 24 -8.09 7.25 0.50
CA LEU A 24 -7.45 7.09 1.82
C LEU A 24 -6.34 6.03 1.83
N GLY A 25 -6.49 4.94 1.07
CA GLY A 25 -5.45 3.93 0.95
C GLY A 25 -4.22 4.46 0.22
N ILE A 26 -4.44 5.26 -0.84
CA ILE A 26 -3.36 5.92 -1.58
C ILE A 26 -2.66 6.96 -0.71
N GLN A 27 -3.42 7.75 0.06
CA GLN A 27 -2.88 8.73 1.00
C GLN A 27 -2.06 8.05 2.11
N THR A 28 -2.56 6.94 2.66
CA THR A 28 -1.84 6.16 3.69
C THR A 28 -0.52 5.63 3.13
N LEU A 29 -0.55 5.03 1.94
CA LEU A 29 0.66 4.52 1.27
C LEU A 29 1.69 5.63 1.03
N ALA A 30 1.23 6.83 0.64
CA ALA A 30 2.12 7.96 0.43
C ALA A 30 2.77 8.48 1.70
N LEU A 31 2.01 8.58 2.81
CA LEU A 31 2.57 8.96 4.10
C LEU A 31 3.65 7.97 4.56
N ILE A 32 3.42 6.66 4.35
CA ILE A 32 4.44 5.64 4.63
C ILE A 32 5.67 5.84 3.74
N ASN A 33 5.47 6.17 2.45
CA ASN A 33 6.59 6.46 1.54
C ASN A 33 7.38 7.72 1.94
N GLU A 34 6.71 8.69 2.58
CA GLU A 34 7.30 9.92 3.12
C GLU A 34 7.96 9.71 4.50
N GLY A 35 7.88 8.51 5.08
CA GLY A 35 8.57 8.12 6.31
C GLY A 35 7.67 7.87 7.52
N CYS A 36 6.35 7.99 7.38
CA CYS A 36 5.40 7.68 8.47
C CYS A 36 5.28 6.17 8.64
N SER A 37 6.00 5.62 9.62
CA SER A 37 6.21 4.17 9.72
C SER A 37 5.39 3.53 10.84
N SER A 38 4.74 4.31 11.71
CA SER A 38 3.90 3.81 12.79
C SER A 38 2.43 4.24 12.68
N ASP A 39 1.53 3.46 13.29
CA ASP A 39 0.12 3.81 13.41
C ASP A 39 -0.08 5.19 14.08
N ASP A 40 0.72 5.51 15.09
CA ASP A 40 0.64 6.78 15.81
C ASP A 40 1.02 7.98 14.92
N GLU A 41 2.09 7.86 14.14
CA GLU A 41 2.47 8.88 13.15
C GLU A 41 1.40 9.03 12.07
N LEU A 42 0.88 7.92 11.55
CA LEU A 42 -0.17 7.93 10.54
C LEU A 42 -1.44 8.60 11.07
N LYS A 43 -1.83 8.37 12.32
CA LYS A 43 -3.00 9.05 12.94
C LYS A 43 -2.74 10.53 13.18
N PHE A 44 -1.52 10.88 13.54
CA PHE A 44 -1.18 12.28 13.82
C PHE A 44 -1.15 13.12 12.54
N LEU A 45 -0.60 12.56 11.46
CA LEU A 45 -0.37 13.27 10.19
C LEU A 45 -1.52 13.13 9.19
N SER A 46 -2.47 12.24 9.45
CA SER A 46 -3.66 12.09 8.62
C SER A 46 -4.94 12.35 9.42
N THR A 47 -6.03 12.64 8.72
CA THR A 47 -7.37 12.72 9.32
C THR A 47 -8.01 11.33 9.50
N ILE A 48 -7.21 10.26 9.42
CA ILE A 48 -7.66 8.87 9.38
C ILE A 48 -7.80 8.31 10.80
N SER A 49 -8.94 7.68 11.10
CA SER A 49 -9.18 7.00 12.37
C SER A 49 -8.36 5.70 12.48
N GLN A 50 -8.10 5.23 13.72
CA GLN A 50 -7.49 3.91 13.94
C GLN A 50 -8.26 2.81 13.20
N SER A 51 -9.59 2.82 13.30
CA SER A 51 -10.45 1.83 12.62
C SER A 51 -10.28 1.80 11.10
N CYS A 52 -9.88 2.91 10.49
CA CYS A 52 -9.59 2.96 9.07
C CYS A 52 -8.18 2.42 8.79
N LEU A 53 -7.18 2.75 9.61
CA LEU A 53 -5.83 2.15 9.50
C LEU A 53 -5.85 0.63 9.68
N ASP A 54 -6.66 0.13 10.62
CA ASP A 54 -6.86 -1.30 10.88
C ASP A 54 -7.36 -2.07 9.64
N VAL A 55 -7.96 -1.37 8.68
CA VAL A 55 -8.37 -1.93 7.39
C VAL A 55 -7.35 -1.64 6.29
N LYS A 56 -6.81 -0.41 6.24
CA LYS A 56 -5.91 0.03 5.16
C LYS A 56 -4.54 -0.61 5.23
N ILE A 57 -3.95 -0.75 6.42
CA ILE A 57 -2.63 -1.35 6.58
C ILE A 57 -2.64 -2.83 6.13
N PRO A 58 -3.57 -3.70 6.60
CA PRO A 58 -3.64 -5.07 6.11
C PRO A 58 -3.92 -5.14 4.61
N LEU A 59 -4.75 -4.25 4.05
CA LEU A 59 -5.03 -4.21 2.62
C LEU A 59 -3.78 -3.84 1.80
N LEU A 60 -3.03 -2.82 2.21
CA LEU A 60 -1.78 -2.41 1.57
C LEU A 60 -0.74 -3.54 1.60
N SER A 61 -0.65 -4.26 2.72
CA SER A 61 0.22 -5.42 2.86
C SER A 61 -0.24 -6.60 1.98
N THR A 62 -1.55 -6.88 1.95
CA THR A 62 -2.15 -7.93 1.10
C THR A 62 -1.93 -7.67 -0.38
N LEU A 63 -1.95 -6.40 -0.80
CA LEU A 63 -1.68 -5.98 -2.18
C LEU A 63 -0.18 -5.95 -2.51
N GLY A 64 0.69 -6.22 -1.53
CA GLY A 64 2.15 -6.23 -1.70
C GLY A 64 2.74 -4.84 -1.96
N LEU A 65 2.14 -3.79 -1.39
CA LEU A 65 2.58 -2.41 -1.56
C LEU A 65 3.43 -1.91 -0.38
N ILE A 66 3.25 -2.53 0.79
CA ILE A 66 4.06 -2.29 1.99
C ILE A 66 4.46 -3.62 2.62
N GLU A 67 5.51 -3.57 3.43
CA GLU A 67 5.93 -4.64 4.33
C GLU A 67 6.13 -4.10 5.75
N ARG A 68 6.13 -5.03 6.72
CA ARG A 68 6.44 -4.70 8.10
C ARG A 68 7.92 -4.97 8.38
N SER A 69 8.59 -3.97 8.92
CA SER A 69 9.98 -3.97 9.36
C SER A 69 10.07 -3.82 10.89
N GLU A 70 11.28 -3.92 11.45
CA GLU A 70 11.51 -3.69 12.89
C GLU A 70 11.11 -2.28 13.35
N SER A 71 11.22 -1.29 12.46
CA SER A 71 10.92 0.11 12.73
C SER A 71 9.49 0.53 12.34
N GLY A 72 8.66 -0.39 11.84
CA GLY A 72 7.30 -0.07 11.37
C GLY A 72 7.06 -0.45 9.91
N TYR A 73 6.24 0.31 9.19
CA TYR A 73 5.90 0.04 7.79
C TYR A 73 6.89 0.65 6.82
N VAL A 74 7.18 -0.08 5.74
CA VAL A 74 8.02 0.40 4.63
C VAL A 74 7.31 0.14 3.31
N VAL A 75 7.36 1.12 2.41
CA VAL A 75 6.86 0.95 1.03
C VAL A 75 7.88 0.18 0.20
N VAL A 76 7.44 -0.95 -0.35
CA VAL A 76 8.27 -1.78 -1.24
C VAL A 76 8.28 -1.22 -2.65
N GLU A 77 9.16 -1.73 -3.52
CA GLU A 77 9.33 -1.24 -4.89
C GLU A 77 8.01 -1.20 -5.69
N ARG A 78 7.18 -2.25 -5.58
CA ARG A 78 5.85 -2.27 -6.18
C ARG A 78 4.96 -1.12 -5.72
N GLY A 79 4.99 -0.79 -4.43
CA GLY A 79 4.25 0.34 -3.86
C GLY A 79 4.73 1.69 -4.39
N LYS A 80 6.05 1.85 -4.57
CA LYS A 80 6.65 3.05 -5.16
C LYS A 80 6.25 3.22 -6.62
N ASN A 81 6.31 2.15 -7.41
CA ASN A 81 5.88 2.15 -8.81
C ASN A 81 4.39 2.51 -8.93
N PHE A 82 3.55 1.88 -8.10
CA PHE A 82 2.13 2.21 -8.02
C PHE A 82 1.91 3.70 -7.71
N LEU A 83 2.59 4.26 -6.70
CA LEU A 83 2.49 5.69 -6.35
C LEU A 83 2.89 6.60 -7.51
N SER A 84 3.98 6.27 -8.21
CA SER A 84 4.45 7.02 -9.38
C SER A 84 3.38 7.09 -10.47
N GLU A 85 2.74 5.95 -10.75
CA GLU A 85 1.68 5.84 -11.76
C GLU A 85 0.40 6.59 -11.36
N VAL A 86 -0.02 6.53 -10.10
CA VAL A 86 -1.29 7.17 -9.68
C VAL A 86 -1.17 8.66 -9.36
N ARG A 87 -0.01 9.13 -8.93
CA ARG A 87 0.25 10.57 -8.65
C ARG A 87 0.76 11.33 -9.87
N GLY A 88 1.16 10.64 -10.94
CA GLY A 88 1.73 11.27 -12.13
C GLY A 88 3.13 11.86 -11.88
N TRP A 89 3.89 11.32 -10.91
CA TRP A 89 5.28 11.74 -10.71
C TRP A 89 6.12 11.19 -11.87
N GLN A 90 6.50 12.08 -12.79
CA GLN A 90 7.68 11.87 -13.63
C GLN A 90 8.89 12.25 -12.78
N ALA A 91 9.78 11.28 -12.55
CA ALA A 91 11.09 11.50 -11.94
C ALA A 91 11.94 12.46 -12.78
#